data_AF-A0AB33HRJ2-F1
#
_entry.id   AF-A0AB33HRJ2-F1
#
_cell.length_a   1.000
_cell.length_b   1.000
_cell.length_c   1.000
_cell.angle_alpha   90.00
_cell.angle_beta   90.00
_cell.angle_gamma   90.00
#
_symmetry.space_group_name_H-M   'P 1'
#
loop_
_entity.id
_entity.type
_entity.pdbx_description
1 polymer ?
#
loop_
_entity_poly.entity_id
_entity_poly.type
_entity_poly.pdbx_seq_one_letter_code
_entity_poly.pdbx_strand_id
1 'polypeptide(L)' 'MAVESIKCPVCSETLEVKLASGRKSGKPFIMFVCPKDGRHFRGFITQQEYVRQVVEKSERLFCK' A
#
# COMPACT_ATOMS: atom_id res chain seq x y z
N MET A 1 -12.33 -16.83 5.51
CA MET A 1 -12.42 -15.44 5.01
C MET A 1 -11.66 -15.39 3.70
N ALA A 2 -12.34 -15.18 2.58
CA ALA A 2 -11.66 -15.06 1.28
C ALA A 2 -10.94 -13.71 1.24
N VAL A 3 -9.61 -13.75 1.05
CA VAL A 3 -8.83 -12.53 0.83
C VAL A 3 -8.99 -12.18 -0.64
N GLU A 4 -9.95 -11.31 -0.96
CA GLU A 4 -10.11 -10.84 -2.33
C GLU A 4 -8.94 -9.95 -2.70
N SER A 5 -8.14 -10.41 -3.67
CA SER A 5 -7.03 -9.65 -4.23
C SER A 5 -7.58 -8.49 -5.07
N ILE A 6 -7.20 -7.25 -4.71
CA ILE A 6 -7.63 -6.06 -5.45
C ILE A 6 -6.96 -6.06 -6.83
N LYS A 7 -7.78 -5.98 -7.88
CA LYS A 7 -7.33 -5.94 -9.28
C LYS A 7 -7.24 -4.51 -9.81
N CYS A 8 -6.30 -4.26 -10.71
CA CYS A 8 -6.24 -3.04 -11.49
C CYS A 8 -7.43 -2.98 -12.46
N PRO A 9 -8.23 -1.89 -12.47
CA PRO A 9 -9.37 -1.78 -13.37
C PRO A 9 -8.98 -1.61 -14.85
N VAL A 10 -7.71 -1.31 -15.15
CA VAL A 10 -7.23 -1.09 -16.54
C VAL A 10 -6.69 -2.37 -17.15
N CYS A 11 -5.81 -3.08 -16.45
CA CYS A 11 -5.13 -4.25 -16.99
C CYS A 11 -5.44 -5.56 -16.25
N SER A 12 -6.36 -5.55 -15.28
CA SER A 12 -6.79 -6.71 -14.48
C SER A 12 -5.69 -7.39 -13.65
N GLU A 13 -4.49 -6.81 -13.61
CA GLU A 13 -3.38 -7.29 -12.79
C GLU A 13 -3.66 -7.11 -11.29
N THR A 14 -3.14 -8.00 -10.46
CA THR A 14 -3.21 -7.82 -9.00
C THR A 14 -2.38 -6.60 -8.59
N LEU A 15 -2.95 -5.70 -7.80
CA LEU A 15 -2.25 -4.50 -7.33
C LEU A 15 -1.15 -4.85 -6.32
N GLU A 16 -0.03 -4.15 -6.40
CA GLU A 16 1.04 -4.20 -5.40
C GLU A 16 0.75 -3.26 -4.24
N VAL A 17 1.09 -3.67 -3.03
CA VAL A 17 1.06 -2.83 -1.83
C VAL A 17 2.47 -2.28 -1.57
N LYS A 18 2.60 -0.96 -1.39
CA LYS A 18 3.85 -0.28 -1.08
C LYS A 18 3.69 0.60 0.15
N LEU A 19 4.67 0.58 1.03
CA LEU A 19 4.83 1.57 2.09
C LEU A 19 5.68 2.71 1.54
N ALA A 20 5.21 3.95 1.67
CA ALA A 20 5.90 5.14 1.21
C ALA A 20 5.73 6.29 2.19
N SER A 21 6.53 7.34 2.05
CA SER A 21 6.46 8.55 2.86
C SER A 21 6.20 9.78 1.99
N GLY A 22 5.37 10.70 2.49
CA GLY A 22 5.04 11.92 1.78
C GLY A 22 6.26 12.84 1.72
N ARG A 23 6.73 13.20 0.52
CA ARG A 23 7.95 14.03 0.37
C ARG A 23 7.92 15.35 1.16
N LYS A 24 6.75 15.98 1.30
CA LYS A 24 6.59 17.27 2.01
C LYS A 24 6.27 17.12 3.49
N SER A 25 5.51 16.09 3.87
CA SER A 25 5.00 15.92 5.24
C SER A 25 5.81 14.93 6.07
N GLY A 26 6.64 14.09 5.43
CA GLY A 26 7.35 12.97 6.06
C GLY A 26 6.45 11.83 6.52
N LYS A 27 5.12 11.98 6.44
CA LYS A 27 4.17 11.01 7.03
C LYS A 27 4.13 9.73 6.20
N PRO A 28 4.18 8.54 6.83
CA PRO A 28 4.01 7.27 6.14
C PRO A 28 2.58 7.13 5.60
N PHE A 29 2.44 6.39 4.51
CA PHE A 29 1.16 5.98 3.94
C PHE A 29 1.31 4.65 3.21
N ILE A 30 0.19 3.94 3.06
CA ILE A 30 0.12 2.69 2.27
C ILE A 30 -0.42 3.04 0.89
N MET A 31 0.22 2.53 -0.15
CA MET A 31 -0.15 2.77 -1.54
C MET A 31 -0.41 1.45 -2.27
N PHE A 32 -1.53 1.38 -2.99
CA PHE A 32 -1.77 0.35 -3.99
C PHE A 32 -1.35 0.88 -5.35
N VAL A 33 -0.55 0.12 -6.10
CA VAL A 33 -0.07 0.51 -7.42
C VAL A 33 -0.17 -0.64 -8.40
N CYS A 34 -0.55 -0.33 -9.63
CA CYS A 34 -0.50 -1.31 -10.71
C CYS A 34 0.97 -1.68 -11.04
N PRO A 35 1.32 -2.98 -11.08
CA PRO A 35 2.70 -3.41 -11.37
C PRO A 35 3.10 -3.18 -12.83
N LYS A 36 2.13 -3.23 -13.77
CA LYS A 36 2.40 -3.11 -15.22
C LYS A 36 2.66 -1.68 -15.67
N ASP A 37 1.76 -0.77 -15.31
CA ASP A 37 1.96 0.67 -15.44
C ASP A 37 1.49 1.32 -14.14
N GLY A 38 2.44 1.89 -13.39
CA GLY A 38 2.16 2.58 -12.13
C GLY A 38 1.27 3.81 -12.26
N ARG A 39 0.79 4.16 -13.47
CA ARG A 39 -0.22 5.19 -13.73
C ARG A 39 -1.63 4.64 -13.96
N HIS A 40 -1.81 3.34 -14.22
CA HIS A 40 -3.14 2.75 -14.45
C HIS A 40 -4.06 2.90 -13.24
N PHE A 41 -3.52 2.70 -12.04
CA PHE A 41 -4.28 2.84 -10.80
C PHE A 41 -3.34 3.15 -9.64
N ARG A 42 -3.74 4.11 -8.80
CA ARG A 42 -3.10 4.45 -7.54
C ARG A 42 -4.16 4.60 -6.46
N GLY A 43 -4.13 3.74 -5.45
CA GLY A 43 -4.95 3.84 -4.25
C GLY A 43 -4.10 4.24 -3.06
N PHE A 44 -4.61 5.07 -2.16
CA PHE A 44 -3.87 5.53 -0.98
C PHE A 44 -4.68 5.27 0.29
N ILE A 45 -4.06 4.70 1.30
CA ILE A 45 -4.59 4.66 2.67
C ILE A 45 -3.81 5.68 3.49
N THR A 46 -4.49 6.75 3.90
CA THR A 46 -3.90 7.91 4.59
C THR A 46 -4.36 8.04 6.05
N GLN A 47 -5.21 7.13 6.54
CA GLN A 47 -5.65 7.14 7.94
C GLN A 47 -4.44 6.85 8.85
N GLN A 48 -3.97 7.89 9.54
CA GLN A 48 -2.68 7.88 10.23
C GLN A 48 -2.56 6.75 11.27
N GLU A 49 -3.61 6.54 12.08
CA GLU A 49 -3.57 5.52 13.12
C GLU A 49 -3.49 4.11 12.53
N TYR A 50 -4.26 3.84 11.48
CA TYR A 50 -4.19 2.57 10.78
C TYR A 50 -2.82 2.35 10.14
N VAL A 51 -2.28 3.37 9.44
CA VAL A 51 -0.96 3.28 8.82
C VAL A 51 0.12 3.02 9.87
N ARG A 52 0.08 3.72 11.01
CA ARG A 52 1.01 3.51 12.13
C ARG A 52 0.99 2.06 12.62
N GLN A 53 -0.21 1.52 12.87
CA GLN A 53 -0.37 0.14 13.33
C GLN A 53 0.15 -0.89 12.31
N VAL A 54 -0.06 -0.65 11.01
CA VAL A 54 0.44 -1.54 9.96
C VAL A 54 1.96 -1.47 9.88
N VAL A 55 2.55 -0.28 9.90
CA VAL A 55 4.01 -0.10 9.87
C VAL A 55 4.67 -0.78 11.08
N GLU A 56 4.15 -0.56 12.30
CA GLU A 56 4.67 -1.19 13.51
C GLU A 56 4.59 -2.73 13.46
N LYS A 57 3.55 -3.29 12.84
CA LYS A 57 3.42 -4.74 12.65
C LYS A 57 4.41 -5.27 11.61
N SER A 58 4.60 -4.55 10.51
CA SER A 58 5.56 -4.93 9.46
C SER A 58 6.98 -4.92 9.99
N GLU A 59 7.40 -3.89 10.73
CA GLU A 59 8.76 -3.79 11.29
C GLU A 59 9.05 -4.90 12.32
N ARG A 60 8.07 -5.29 13.14
CA ARG A 60 8.22 -6.41 14.08
C ARG A 60 8.41 -7.77 13.42
N LEU A 61 8.00 -7.94 12.17
CA LEU A 61 8.13 -9.20 11.43
C LEU A 61 9.52 -9.38 10.79
N PHE A 62 10.28 -8.30 10.59
CA PHE A 62 11.62 -8.34 10.00
C PHE A 62 12.77 -8.34 11.02
N CYS A 63 12.44 -8.40 12.32
CA CYS A 63 13.39 -8.61 13.42
C CYS A 63 13.15 -10.00 14.04
N LYS A 64 13.43 -11.06 13.27
CA LYS A 64 13.60 -12.44 13.73
C LYS A 64 14.54 -13.17 12.78
#